data_AF-A0A1S2QBJ0-F1
#
_entry.id   AF-A0A1S2QBJ0-F1
#
_cell.length_a   1.000
_cell.length_b   1.000
_cell.length_c   1.000
_cell.angle_alpha   90.00
_cell.angle_beta   90.00
_cell.angle_gamma   90.00
#
_symmetry.space_group_name_H-M   'P 1'
#
loop_
_entity.id
_entity.type
_entity.pdbx_description
1 polymer ?
#
loop_
_entity_poly.entity_id
_entity_poly.type
_entity_poly.pdbx_seq_one_letter_code
_entity_poly.pdbx_strand_id
1 'polypeptide(L)'
;MAVGLGHRGVLLDAWDAPAVSAVGMVLVMFVGLHDIGWASMEHAYGSAEEVPALLLWALGSPDAKERRKAFDRFYGAVHHQGSVHPSTAAALPFLFELAPDGATSDRAAVVALVVSIGRESLDRGFEDDGTEIEYYPPMDCTQAVAFLRERCEEFAELARDPDPDVRLTAIPGLGLFLYDAGRAAAVLRERLATERGIAARLLIVEAAATLALRMPTASHQVMHWLAGLAADPVQGPETRLAALVQRARCAPDEIGEDVIQAAVGLLRESTARQRPKRSGDGPEGDGTPGEPIGQRPVTKWSVQADADLLTSVVATGDLVATSSPQRPRTFQQQ
;
A
#
# COMPACT_ATOMS: atom_id res chain seq x y z
N MET A 1 51.35 -57.30 -25.19
CA MET A 1 51.67 -57.09 -23.76
C MET A 1 50.93 -55.82 -23.33
N ALA A 2 49.84 -55.84 -22.56
CA ALA A 2 49.76 -56.06 -21.10
C ALA A 2 50.69 -55.09 -20.33
N VAL A 3 50.33 -54.25 -19.35
CA VAL A 3 49.13 -53.83 -18.56
C VAL A 3 49.54 -52.54 -17.79
N GLY A 4 48.58 -51.69 -17.36
CA GLY A 4 48.71 -50.86 -16.12
C GLY A 4 48.26 -49.40 -16.26
N LEU A 5 46.97 -49.05 -16.10
CA LEU A 5 46.25 -48.65 -14.87
C LEU A 5 46.80 -47.41 -14.13
N GLY A 6 45.96 -46.37 -14.04
CA GLY A 6 46.19 -45.22 -13.16
C GLY A 6 45.18 -44.09 -13.34
N HIS A 7 43.93 -44.30 -12.92
CA HIS A 7 42.94 -43.24 -12.70
C HIS A 7 43.50 -42.16 -11.74
N ARG A 8 43.41 -40.89 -12.13
CA ARG A 8 43.21 -39.78 -11.19
C ARG A 8 42.18 -38.83 -11.78
N GLY A 9 41.02 -38.80 -11.13
CA GLY A 9 39.96 -37.84 -11.39
C GLY A 9 40.46 -36.44 -11.08
N VAL A 10 40.15 -35.52 -11.99
CA VAL A 10 40.23 -34.08 -11.74
C VAL A 10 39.02 -33.77 -10.85
N LEU A 11 39.28 -33.51 -9.57
CA LEU A 11 38.31 -32.89 -8.68
C LEU A 11 37.93 -31.55 -9.31
N LEU A 12 36.63 -31.34 -9.50
CA LEU A 12 36.04 -30.02 -9.68
C LEU A 12 36.41 -29.21 -8.44
N ASP A 13 37.22 -28.17 -8.64
CA ASP A 13 37.49 -27.16 -7.64
C ASP A 13 36.14 -26.59 -7.17
N ALA A 14 35.85 -26.85 -5.89
CA ALA A 14 34.79 -26.19 -5.18
C ALA A 14 35.08 -24.70 -5.22
N TRP A 15 34.22 -23.97 -5.91
CA TRP A 15 34.19 -22.52 -5.89
C TRP A 15 33.74 -22.11 -4.48
N ASP A 16 34.70 -21.91 -3.58
CA ASP A 16 34.50 -21.21 -2.32
C ASP A 16 34.16 -19.75 -2.65
N ALA A 17 32.88 -19.48 -2.89
CA ALA A 17 32.35 -18.14 -2.86
C ALA A 17 32.47 -17.63 -1.41
N PRO A 18 33.13 -16.48 -1.15
CA PRO A 18 33.18 -15.95 0.20
C PRO A 18 31.75 -15.60 0.62
N ALA A 19 31.34 -16.12 1.78
CA ALA A 19 30.14 -15.68 2.46
C ALA A 19 30.29 -14.17 2.74
N VAL A 20 29.73 -13.34 1.86
CA VAL A 20 29.48 -11.94 2.16
C VAL A 20 28.50 -11.94 3.32
N SER A 21 29.01 -11.67 4.51
CA SER A 21 28.22 -11.57 5.73
C SER A 21 27.07 -10.59 5.49
N ALA A 22 25.84 -10.96 5.87
CA ALA A 22 24.67 -10.08 5.79
C ALA A 22 24.93 -8.70 6.44
N VAL A 23 25.85 -8.65 7.41
CA VAL A 23 26.33 -7.43 8.07
C VAL A 23 27.07 -6.47 7.11
N GLY A 24 27.79 -7.00 6.12
CA GLY A 24 28.54 -6.21 5.13
C GLY A 24 27.67 -5.63 4.02
N MET A 25 26.56 -6.28 3.65
CA MET A 25 25.56 -5.72 2.71
C MET A 25 24.73 -4.61 3.37
N VAL A 26 24.35 -4.78 4.64
CA VAL A 26 23.64 -3.77 5.44
C VAL A 26 24.44 -2.46 5.58
N LEU A 27 25.78 -2.52 5.64
CA LEU A 27 26.61 -1.33 5.76
C LEU A 27 26.69 -0.47 4.48
N VAL A 28 26.35 -1.03 3.31
CA VAL A 28 26.29 -0.29 2.04
C VAL A 28 24.90 0.34 1.82
N MET A 29 23.84 -0.19 2.44
CA MET A 29 22.43 0.24 2.29
C MET A 29 22.01 1.47 3.15
N PHE A 30 22.92 2.02 3.95
CA PHE A 30 22.62 3.18 4.81
C PHE A 30 23.73 4.22 4.77
N VAL A 31 24.48 4.29 3.65
CA VAL A 31 25.52 5.30 3.47
C VAL A 31 24.91 6.69 3.59
N GLY A 32 25.45 7.51 4.48
CA GLY A 32 24.93 8.85 4.74
C GLY A 32 23.82 8.94 5.79
N LEU A 33 23.32 7.81 6.33
CA LEU A 33 22.27 7.84 7.36
C LEU A 33 22.71 8.63 8.60
N HIS A 34 23.96 8.48 9.04
CA HIS A 34 24.50 9.20 10.19
C HIS A 34 24.99 10.61 9.87
N ASP A 35 25.08 10.98 8.59
CA ASP A 35 25.53 12.31 8.14
C ASP A 35 24.38 13.34 8.16
N ILE A 36 23.13 12.86 8.23
CA ILE A 36 21.94 13.70 8.34
C ILE A 36 21.82 14.23 9.78
N GLY A 37 21.57 15.54 9.91
CA GLY A 37 21.36 16.21 11.19
C GLY A 37 20.01 15.91 11.85
N TRP A 38 19.70 14.64 12.13
CA TRP A 38 18.41 14.20 12.67
C TRP A 38 17.97 14.95 13.93
N ALA A 39 18.91 15.28 14.82
CA ALA A 39 18.63 16.04 16.04
C ALA A 39 18.12 17.46 15.78
N SER A 40 18.40 18.03 14.60
CA SER A 40 17.89 19.34 14.16
C SER A 40 16.53 19.27 13.46
N MET A 41 16.01 18.07 13.22
CA MET A 41 14.69 17.84 12.64
C MET A 41 13.70 17.45 13.73
N GLU A 42 12.41 17.69 13.47
CA GLU A 42 11.32 17.31 14.35
C GLU A 42 10.34 16.39 13.62
N HIS A 43 9.65 15.55 14.38
CA HIS A 43 8.47 14.79 13.98
C HIS A 43 7.34 15.04 14.99
N ALA A 44 6.21 14.32 14.87
CA ALA A 44 4.98 14.60 15.63
C ALA A 44 5.11 14.55 17.17
N TYR A 45 6.22 14.02 17.70
CA TYR A 45 6.46 13.84 19.14
C TYR A 45 7.75 14.50 19.62
N GLY A 46 8.40 15.34 18.81
CA GLY A 46 9.63 16.05 19.16
C GLY A 46 10.79 15.74 18.22
N SER A 47 12.02 15.74 18.74
CA SER A 47 13.24 15.59 17.94
C SER A 47 13.32 14.26 17.21
N ALA A 48 13.79 14.28 15.97
CA ALA A 48 13.99 13.10 15.13
C ALA A 48 15.31 12.35 15.40
N GLU A 49 16.05 12.67 16.46
CA GLU A 49 17.30 11.99 16.83
C GLU A 49 17.15 10.46 16.93
N GLU A 50 15.95 9.96 17.29
CA GLU A 50 15.68 8.52 17.38
C GLU A 50 15.45 7.83 16.03
N VAL A 51 15.20 8.57 14.95
CA VAL A 51 14.79 8.02 13.64
C VAL A 51 15.80 7.02 13.06
N PRO A 52 17.13 7.27 13.06
CA PRO A 52 18.09 6.29 12.55
C PRO A 52 18.07 4.97 13.32
N ALA A 53 17.95 5.03 14.65
CA ALA A 53 17.88 3.85 15.48
C ALA A 53 16.58 3.06 15.22
N LEU A 54 15.45 3.76 15.02
CA LEU A 54 14.19 3.14 14.65
C LEU A 54 14.24 2.48 13.27
N LEU A 55 14.83 3.13 12.27
CA LEU A 55 15.02 2.54 10.93
C LEU A 55 15.90 1.30 11.00
N LEU A 56 17.06 1.39 11.66
CA LEU A 56 17.99 0.26 11.81
C LEU A 56 17.35 -0.90 12.60
N TRP A 57 16.56 -0.64 13.63
CA TRP A 57 15.88 -1.69 14.41
C TRP A 57 14.66 -2.28 13.71
N ALA A 58 13.85 -1.45 13.06
CA ALA A 58 12.67 -1.89 12.30
C ALA A 58 13.07 -2.84 11.16
N LEU A 59 14.25 -2.64 10.59
CA LEU A 59 14.66 -3.26 9.32
C LEU A 59 15.76 -4.31 9.51
N GLY A 60 16.55 -4.22 10.59
CA GLY A 60 17.70 -5.09 10.85
C GLY A 60 17.60 -6.00 12.08
N SER A 61 16.57 -5.85 12.95
CA SER A 61 16.48 -6.71 14.15
C SER A 61 16.12 -8.15 13.80
N PRO A 62 16.79 -9.18 14.36
CA PRO A 62 16.39 -10.57 14.17
C PRO A 62 15.04 -10.90 14.86
N ASP A 63 14.62 -10.10 15.83
CA ASP A 63 13.34 -10.28 16.54
C ASP A 63 12.19 -9.54 15.84
N ALA A 64 11.23 -10.31 15.33
CA ALA A 64 10.04 -9.79 14.65
C ALA A 64 9.17 -8.87 15.53
N LYS A 65 9.14 -9.08 16.85
CA LYS A 65 8.38 -8.25 17.77
C LYS A 65 9.04 -6.89 17.96
N GLU A 66 10.37 -6.86 18.04
CA GLU A 66 11.12 -5.62 18.13
C GLU A 66 11.09 -4.85 16.81
N ARG A 67 11.19 -5.55 15.66
CA ARG A 67 10.95 -4.93 14.35
C ARG A 67 9.56 -4.29 14.27
N ARG A 68 8.52 -5.03 14.68
CA ARG A 68 7.13 -4.51 14.71
C ARG A 68 7.01 -3.25 15.55
N LYS A 69 7.51 -3.27 16.79
CA LYS A 69 7.44 -2.09 17.68
C LYS A 69 8.19 -0.89 17.11
N ALA A 70 9.39 -1.11 16.57
CA ALA A 70 10.19 -0.05 15.96
C ALA A 70 9.48 0.53 14.73
N PHE A 71 8.87 -0.33 13.91
CA PHE A 71 8.09 0.09 12.76
C PHE A 71 6.80 0.82 13.15
N ASP A 72 6.05 0.33 14.13
CA ASP A 72 4.84 0.98 14.64
C ASP A 72 5.17 2.34 15.28
N ARG A 73 6.32 2.43 15.98
CA ARG A 73 6.83 3.68 16.54
C ARG A 73 7.29 4.63 15.45
N PHE A 74 7.96 4.14 14.40
CA PHE A 74 8.33 4.96 13.25
C PHE A 74 7.09 5.47 12.51
N TYR A 75 6.14 4.59 12.19
CA TYR A 75 4.86 4.94 11.58
C TYR A 75 4.09 5.95 12.45
N GLY A 76 4.02 5.73 13.76
CA GLY A 76 3.44 6.70 14.69
C GLY A 76 4.21 8.02 14.71
N ALA A 77 5.53 8.01 14.80
CA ALA A 77 6.32 9.24 14.89
C ALA A 77 6.26 10.08 13.61
N VAL A 78 6.29 9.40 12.47
CA VAL A 78 6.56 9.97 11.14
C VAL A 78 5.27 10.15 10.32
N HIS A 79 4.16 9.49 10.71
CA HIS A 79 2.91 9.44 9.95
C HIS A 79 1.62 9.60 10.80
N HIS A 80 1.70 9.81 12.11
CA HIS A 80 0.48 9.99 12.93
C HIS A 80 -0.22 11.32 12.56
N GLN A 81 -1.49 11.22 12.13
CA GLN A 81 -2.31 12.32 11.56
C GLN A 81 -1.78 12.94 10.25
N GLY A 82 -1.11 12.14 9.41
CA GLY A 82 -0.77 12.51 8.03
C GLY A 82 0.28 13.62 7.89
N SER A 83 0.92 14.08 8.96
CA SER A 83 1.97 15.10 8.83
C SER A 83 3.25 14.49 8.26
N VAL A 84 3.59 14.90 7.03
CA VAL A 84 4.91 14.64 6.43
C VAL A 84 5.88 15.66 7.00
N HIS A 85 6.84 15.19 7.78
CA HIS A 85 7.88 16.00 8.40
C HIS A 85 9.18 15.95 7.58
N PRO A 86 10.14 16.87 7.80
CA PRO A 86 11.47 16.79 7.19
C PRO A 86 12.15 15.43 7.41
N SER A 87 11.94 14.85 8.59
CA SER A 87 12.44 13.51 8.94
C SER A 87 11.78 12.39 8.13
N THR A 88 10.51 12.53 7.74
CA THR A 88 9.79 11.61 6.86
C THR A 88 10.41 11.60 5.46
N ALA A 89 10.60 12.78 4.87
CA ALA A 89 11.19 12.92 3.54
C ALA A 89 12.65 12.44 3.53
N ALA A 90 13.43 12.76 4.56
CA ALA A 90 14.82 12.33 4.71
C ALA A 90 14.98 10.81 4.88
N ALA A 91 13.96 10.11 5.38
CA ALA A 91 13.98 8.65 5.55
C ALA A 91 13.66 7.87 4.25
N LEU A 92 13.00 8.51 3.27
CA LEU A 92 12.56 7.85 2.03
C LEU A 92 13.67 7.15 1.25
N PRO A 93 14.87 7.73 1.03
CA PRO A 93 15.95 7.04 0.33
C PRO A 93 16.29 5.68 0.94
N PHE A 94 16.41 5.63 2.26
CA PHE A 94 16.76 4.41 2.99
C PHE A 94 15.63 3.37 2.97
N LEU A 95 14.36 3.82 3.10
CA LEU A 95 13.21 2.93 2.96
C LEU A 95 13.12 2.33 1.55
N PHE A 96 13.50 3.12 0.55
CA PHE A 96 13.44 2.71 -0.84
C PHE A 96 14.54 1.73 -1.23
N GLU A 97 15.73 1.82 -0.63
CA GLU A 97 16.80 0.83 -0.81
C GLU A 97 16.40 -0.57 -0.30
N LEU A 98 15.50 -0.63 0.69
CA LEU A 98 15.06 -1.88 1.31
C LEU A 98 13.88 -2.53 0.60
N ALA A 99 13.10 -1.75 -0.16
CA ALA A 99 11.92 -2.22 -0.88
C ALA A 99 12.22 -3.29 -1.96
N PRO A 100 13.29 -3.20 -2.78
CA PRO A 100 13.62 -4.23 -3.75
C PRO A 100 14.48 -5.38 -3.19
N ASP A 101 15.04 -5.25 -1.98
CA ASP A 101 15.91 -6.28 -1.40
C ASP A 101 15.10 -7.49 -0.89
N GLY A 102 15.30 -8.62 -1.57
CA GLY A 102 14.73 -9.93 -1.22
C GLY A 102 14.99 -10.37 0.22
N ALA A 103 16.09 -9.92 0.83
CA ALA A 103 16.51 -10.28 2.18
C ALA A 103 15.87 -9.42 3.28
N THR A 104 15.21 -8.31 2.92
CA THR A 104 14.54 -7.42 3.87
C THR A 104 13.40 -8.15 4.58
N SER A 105 13.48 -8.22 5.92
CA SER A 105 12.38 -8.69 6.75
C SER A 105 11.22 -7.70 6.71
N ASP A 106 9.98 -8.22 6.67
CA ASP A 106 8.77 -7.38 6.65
C ASP A 106 8.70 -6.40 5.45
N ARG A 107 9.29 -6.77 4.29
CA ARG A 107 9.40 -5.94 3.07
C ARG A 107 8.06 -5.33 2.61
N ALA A 108 6.97 -6.08 2.71
CA ALA A 108 5.64 -5.56 2.37
C ALA A 108 5.24 -4.34 3.21
N ALA A 109 5.62 -4.31 4.50
CA ALA A 109 5.36 -3.17 5.38
C ALA A 109 6.20 -1.95 4.97
N VAL A 110 7.46 -2.15 4.59
CA VAL A 110 8.32 -1.08 4.06
C VAL A 110 7.70 -0.43 2.82
N VAL A 111 7.27 -1.25 1.86
CA VAL A 111 6.59 -0.77 0.65
C VAL A 111 5.30 -0.03 0.99
N ALA A 112 4.49 -0.56 1.91
CA ALA A 112 3.27 0.11 2.36
C ALA A 112 3.55 1.51 2.94
N LEU A 113 4.60 1.64 3.75
CA LEU A 113 5.00 2.90 4.35
C LEU A 113 5.48 3.91 3.29
N VAL A 114 6.31 3.48 2.33
CA VAL A 114 6.75 4.34 1.22
C VAL A 114 5.54 4.87 0.43
N VAL A 115 4.58 3.99 0.11
CA VAL A 115 3.34 4.36 -0.59
C VAL A 115 2.49 5.32 0.25
N SER A 116 2.38 5.08 1.56
CA SER A 116 1.63 5.92 2.49
C SER A 116 2.20 7.33 2.57
N ILE A 117 3.53 7.46 2.76
CA ILE A 117 4.24 8.75 2.77
C ILE A 117 3.98 9.51 1.48
N GLY A 118 4.09 8.84 0.32
CA GLY A 118 3.88 9.49 -0.96
C GLY A 118 2.43 9.90 -1.22
N ARG A 119 1.43 9.11 -0.78
CA ARG A 119 0.01 9.49 -0.85
C ARG A 119 -0.24 10.77 -0.07
N GLU A 120 0.17 10.80 1.19
CA GLU A 120 -0.05 11.95 2.06
C GLU A 120 0.70 13.19 1.56
N SER A 121 1.90 13.01 1.01
CA SER A 121 2.66 14.09 0.37
C SER A 121 1.94 14.66 -0.86
N LEU A 122 1.17 13.84 -1.60
CA LEU A 122 0.33 14.31 -2.71
C LEU A 122 -0.89 15.08 -2.18
N ASP A 123 -1.59 14.52 -1.20
CA ASP A 123 -2.81 15.12 -0.62
C ASP A 123 -2.56 16.50 0.03
N ARG A 124 -1.33 16.75 0.50
CA ARG A 124 -0.92 18.05 1.10
C ARG A 124 -0.08 18.92 0.19
N GLY A 125 0.49 18.35 -0.86
CA GLY A 125 1.37 19.04 -1.78
C GLY A 125 0.64 19.70 -2.95
N PHE A 126 -0.52 19.14 -3.31
CA PHE A 126 -1.21 19.45 -4.54
C PHE A 126 -2.72 19.61 -4.31
N GLU A 127 -3.34 20.54 -5.05
CA GLU A 127 -4.79 20.62 -5.16
C GLU A 127 -5.34 19.41 -5.95
N ASP A 128 -6.66 19.20 -5.88
CA ASP A 128 -7.34 18.09 -6.55
C ASP A 128 -7.12 18.05 -8.08
N ASP A 129 -6.78 19.19 -8.69
CA ASP A 129 -6.47 19.31 -10.12
C ASP A 129 -4.97 19.06 -10.45
N GLY A 130 -4.17 18.71 -9.45
CA GLY A 130 -2.75 18.43 -9.56
C GLY A 130 -1.85 19.66 -9.62
N THR A 131 -2.40 20.86 -9.42
CA THR A 131 -1.59 22.08 -9.23
C THR A 131 -0.97 22.09 -7.83
N GLU A 132 0.22 22.66 -7.68
CA GLU A 132 0.81 22.83 -6.35
C GLU A 132 -0.02 23.81 -5.54
N ILE A 133 -0.28 23.49 -4.26
CA ILE A 133 -1.03 24.39 -3.37
C ILE A 133 -0.31 25.74 -3.29
N GLU A 134 -0.97 26.82 -3.75
CA GLU A 134 -0.35 28.15 -3.91
C GLU A 134 0.25 28.70 -2.60
N TYR A 135 -0.31 28.29 -1.45
CA TYR A 135 0.23 28.58 -0.12
C TYR A 135 1.29 27.55 0.29
N TYR A 136 2.39 27.49 -0.48
CA TYR A 136 3.62 26.73 -0.23
C TYR A 136 3.38 25.30 0.30
N PRO A 137 3.34 24.26 -0.56
CA PRO A 137 3.41 22.90 -0.05
C PRO A 137 4.67 22.78 0.83
N PRO A 138 4.62 22.09 1.98
CA PRO A 138 5.82 21.85 2.76
C PRO A 138 6.90 21.31 1.82
N MET A 139 8.08 21.92 1.80
CA MET A 139 9.19 21.55 0.89
C MET A 139 9.43 20.04 0.89
N ASP A 140 9.25 19.42 2.05
CA ASP A 140 9.39 17.99 2.31
C ASP A 140 8.39 17.14 1.51
N CYS A 141 7.13 17.57 1.36
CA CYS A 141 6.12 16.89 0.53
C CYS A 141 6.53 16.90 -0.94
N THR A 142 6.97 18.06 -1.43
CA THR A 142 7.42 18.22 -2.83
C THR A 142 8.64 17.35 -3.12
N GLN A 143 9.61 17.34 -2.21
CA GLN A 143 10.81 16.50 -2.31
C GLN A 143 10.46 15.00 -2.27
N ALA A 144 9.58 14.58 -1.35
CA ALA A 144 9.10 13.20 -1.26
C ALA A 144 8.43 12.75 -2.56
N VAL A 145 7.51 13.55 -3.10
CA VAL A 145 6.81 13.23 -4.35
C VAL A 145 7.78 13.19 -5.53
N ALA A 146 8.70 14.14 -5.65
CA ALA A 146 9.72 14.14 -6.70
C ALA A 146 10.58 12.87 -6.63
N PHE A 147 11.08 12.54 -5.44
CA PHE A 147 11.88 11.34 -5.20
C PHE A 147 11.15 10.05 -5.63
N LEU A 148 9.87 9.91 -5.29
CA LEU A 148 9.07 8.72 -5.62
C LEU A 148 8.69 8.66 -7.10
N ARG A 149 8.39 9.80 -7.73
CA ARG A 149 8.08 9.88 -9.17
C ARG A 149 9.29 9.52 -10.03
N GLU A 150 10.50 9.94 -9.65
CA GLU A 150 11.74 9.54 -10.33
C GLU A 150 11.94 8.02 -10.33
N ARG A 151 11.40 7.32 -9.32
CA ARG A 151 11.51 5.88 -9.12
C ARG A 151 10.22 5.13 -9.45
N CYS A 152 9.37 5.73 -10.27
CA CYS A 152 8.03 5.20 -10.50
C CYS A 152 8.00 3.78 -11.12
N GLU A 153 8.95 3.43 -11.99
CA GLU A 153 9.03 2.09 -12.58
C GLU A 153 9.33 0.99 -11.54
N GLU A 154 9.95 1.32 -10.41
CA GLU A 154 10.22 0.33 -9.35
C GLU A 154 8.91 -0.13 -8.68
N PHE A 155 7.89 0.73 -8.61
CA PHE A 155 6.55 0.31 -8.18
C PHE A 155 5.90 -0.65 -9.18
N ALA A 156 6.19 -0.54 -10.48
CA ALA A 156 5.71 -1.49 -11.48
C ALA A 156 6.35 -2.87 -11.30
N GLU A 157 7.62 -2.92 -10.90
CA GLU A 157 8.31 -4.17 -10.57
C GLU A 157 7.83 -4.77 -9.24
N LEU A 158 7.69 -3.95 -8.19
CA LEU A 158 7.14 -4.38 -6.90
C LEU A 158 5.70 -4.90 -7.03
N ALA A 159 4.89 -4.32 -7.91
CA ALA A 159 3.55 -4.82 -8.21
C ALA A 159 3.55 -6.19 -8.92
N ARG A 160 4.72 -6.69 -9.37
CA ARG A 160 4.93 -8.03 -9.95
C ARG A 160 5.76 -8.96 -9.06
N ASP A 161 6.11 -8.53 -7.85
CA ASP A 161 6.93 -9.30 -6.91
C ASP A 161 6.35 -10.71 -6.67
N PRO A 162 7.18 -11.77 -6.55
CA PRO A 162 6.69 -13.10 -6.19
C PRO A 162 5.88 -13.13 -4.88
N ASP A 163 6.21 -12.27 -3.92
CA ASP A 163 5.51 -12.12 -2.64
C ASP A 163 4.15 -11.39 -2.83
N PRO A 164 3.01 -12.06 -2.56
CA PRO A 164 1.69 -11.44 -2.70
C PRO A 164 1.47 -10.22 -1.80
N ASP A 165 2.10 -10.16 -0.63
CA ASP A 165 1.91 -9.04 0.30
C ASP A 165 2.67 -7.80 -0.22
N VAL A 166 3.85 -7.99 -0.81
CA VAL A 166 4.60 -6.90 -1.48
C VAL A 166 3.84 -6.37 -2.68
N ARG A 167 3.26 -7.27 -3.51
CA ARG A 167 2.42 -6.83 -4.64
C ARG A 167 1.22 -6.02 -4.17
N LEU A 168 0.55 -6.49 -3.11
CA LEU A 168 -0.63 -5.85 -2.55
C LEU A 168 -0.33 -4.40 -2.16
N THR A 169 0.78 -4.19 -1.44
CA THR A 169 1.16 -2.87 -0.93
C THR A 169 1.75 -1.95 -1.99
N ALA A 170 2.29 -2.48 -3.08
CA ALA A 170 2.82 -1.70 -4.20
C ALA A 170 1.74 -1.16 -5.16
N ILE A 171 0.59 -1.86 -5.29
CA ILE A 171 -0.47 -1.51 -6.26
C ILE A 171 -0.90 -0.04 -6.21
N PRO A 172 -1.15 0.60 -5.04
CA PRO A 172 -1.57 1.99 -5.02
C PRO A 172 -0.52 2.94 -5.61
N GLY A 173 0.78 2.60 -5.50
CA GLY A 173 1.87 3.37 -6.08
C GLY A 173 1.78 3.52 -7.61
N LEU A 174 1.15 2.55 -8.30
CA LEU A 174 0.92 2.63 -9.75
C LEU A 174 0.01 3.80 -10.15
N GLY A 175 -1.01 4.11 -9.34
CA GLY A 175 -1.91 5.24 -9.58
C GLY A 175 -1.29 6.57 -9.14
N LEU A 176 -0.55 6.55 -8.03
CA LEU A 176 0.01 7.74 -7.39
C LEU A 176 1.27 8.27 -8.10
N PHE A 177 2.21 7.41 -8.47
CA PHE A 177 3.56 7.85 -8.86
C PHE A 177 3.90 7.61 -10.33
N LEU A 178 3.26 6.64 -11.01
CA LEU A 178 3.57 6.33 -12.40
C LEU A 178 3.04 7.43 -13.34
N TYR A 179 3.94 8.15 -14.00
CA TYR A 179 3.59 9.35 -14.77
C TYR A 179 3.09 9.05 -16.19
N ASP A 180 3.47 7.92 -16.78
CA ASP A 180 2.91 7.48 -18.06
C ASP A 180 1.54 6.84 -17.83
N ALA A 181 0.47 7.55 -18.19
CA ALA A 181 -0.91 7.11 -18.08
C ALA A 181 -1.18 5.79 -18.81
N GLY A 182 -0.63 5.62 -20.02
CA GLY A 182 -0.82 4.43 -20.84
C GLY A 182 -0.15 3.22 -20.21
N ARG A 183 1.07 3.41 -19.71
CA ARG A 183 1.83 2.40 -18.96
C ARG A 183 1.10 2.04 -17.66
N ALA A 184 0.68 3.02 -16.86
CA ALA A 184 0.00 2.78 -15.58
C ALA A 184 -1.27 1.97 -15.77
N ALA A 185 -2.11 2.38 -16.73
CA ALA A 185 -3.33 1.66 -17.05
C ALA A 185 -3.06 0.25 -17.60
N ALA A 186 -1.97 0.05 -18.36
CA ALA A 186 -1.57 -1.27 -18.85
C ALA A 186 -1.14 -2.21 -17.71
N VAL A 187 -0.30 -1.73 -16.78
CA VAL A 187 0.13 -2.50 -15.60
C VAL A 187 -1.07 -2.86 -14.73
N LEU A 188 -1.96 -1.91 -14.43
CA LEU A 188 -3.17 -2.17 -13.64
C LEU A 188 -4.07 -3.23 -14.27
N ARG A 189 -4.27 -3.19 -15.59
CA ARG A 189 -5.03 -4.22 -16.33
C ARG A 189 -4.37 -5.59 -16.26
N GLU A 190 -3.05 -5.64 -16.48
CA GLU A 190 -2.25 -6.87 -16.37
C GLU A 190 -2.38 -7.48 -14.96
N ARG A 191 -2.26 -6.65 -13.92
CA ARG A 191 -2.40 -7.10 -12.53
C ARG A 191 -3.81 -7.60 -12.24
N LEU A 192 -4.86 -6.93 -12.73
CA LEU A 192 -6.25 -7.36 -12.48
C LEU A 192 -6.55 -8.74 -13.10
N ALA A 193 -5.95 -9.04 -14.25
CA ALA A 193 -6.09 -10.33 -14.92
C ALA A 193 -5.40 -11.47 -14.16
N THR A 194 -4.35 -11.15 -13.39
CA THR A 194 -3.53 -12.13 -12.68
C THR A 194 -3.97 -12.33 -11.23
N GLU A 195 -4.36 -11.25 -10.56
CA GLU A 195 -4.71 -11.26 -9.13
C GLU A 195 -6.08 -11.88 -8.86
N ARG A 196 -6.08 -12.87 -7.98
CA ARG A 196 -7.30 -13.56 -7.52
C ARG A 196 -7.80 -13.08 -6.17
N GLY A 197 -6.94 -12.51 -5.33
CA GLY A 197 -7.29 -12.02 -4.01
C GLY A 197 -8.17 -10.78 -4.09
N ILE A 198 -9.24 -10.72 -3.29
CA ILE A 198 -10.19 -9.60 -3.36
C ILE A 198 -9.51 -8.26 -3.04
N ALA A 199 -8.66 -8.21 -2.01
CA ALA A 199 -7.96 -6.98 -1.60
C ALA A 199 -7.15 -6.36 -2.75
N ALA A 200 -6.32 -7.17 -3.43
CA ALA A 200 -5.53 -6.70 -4.57
C ALA A 200 -6.40 -6.15 -5.69
N ARG A 201 -7.53 -6.80 -5.99
CA ARG A 201 -8.45 -6.37 -7.04
C ARG A 201 -9.15 -5.05 -6.69
N LEU A 202 -9.54 -4.86 -5.43
CA LEU A 202 -10.09 -3.59 -4.94
C LEU A 202 -9.06 -2.46 -5.06
N LEU A 203 -7.82 -2.70 -4.61
CA LEU A 203 -6.74 -1.72 -4.71
C LEU A 203 -6.38 -1.37 -6.17
N ILE A 204 -6.43 -2.34 -7.09
CA ILE A 204 -6.20 -2.06 -8.53
C ILE A 204 -7.28 -1.14 -9.09
N VAL A 205 -8.54 -1.37 -8.72
CA VAL A 205 -9.68 -0.55 -9.15
C VAL A 205 -9.61 0.86 -8.54
N GLU A 206 -9.21 0.98 -7.28
CA GLU A 206 -8.94 2.28 -6.64
C GLU A 206 -7.76 3.00 -7.29
N ALA A 207 -6.64 2.32 -7.51
CA ALA A 207 -5.45 2.90 -8.15
C ALA A 207 -5.75 3.39 -9.58
N ALA A 208 -6.65 2.71 -10.31
CA ALA A 208 -7.12 3.16 -11.60
C ALA A 208 -7.89 4.49 -11.48
N ALA A 209 -8.85 4.61 -10.55
CA ALA A 209 -9.55 5.88 -10.34
C ALA A 209 -8.63 7.00 -9.86
N THR A 210 -7.68 6.71 -8.97
CA THR A 210 -6.66 7.68 -8.55
C THR A 210 -5.84 8.16 -9.75
N LEU A 211 -5.47 7.27 -10.68
CA LEU A 211 -4.82 7.66 -11.93
C LEU A 211 -5.72 8.57 -12.79
N ALA A 212 -7.01 8.26 -12.92
CA ALA A 212 -7.96 9.05 -13.72
C ALA A 212 -8.17 10.47 -13.18
N LEU A 213 -8.23 10.61 -11.85
CA LEU A 213 -8.34 11.90 -11.17
C LEU A 213 -7.06 12.73 -11.35
N ARG A 214 -5.90 12.11 -11.12
CA ARG A 214 -4.60 12.80 -11.22
C ARG A 214 -4.22 13.14 -12.67
N MET A 215 -4.69 12.36 -13.64
CA MET A 215 -4.30 12.48 -15.05
C MET A 215 -5.53 12.61 -15.96
N PRO A 216 -5.93 13.85 -16.32
CA PRO A 216 -7.06 14.09 -17.21
C PRO A 216 -6.96 13.35 -18.56
N THR A 217 -5.73 13.17 -19.07
CA THR A 217 -5.47 12.41 -20.32
C THR A 217 -5.80 10.92 -20.21
N ALA A 218 -5.77 10.34 -19.01
CA ALA A 218 -6.12 8.94 -18.74
C ALA A 218 -7.61 8.74 -18.47
N SER A 219 -8.31 9.80 -18.05
CA SER A 219 -9.65 9.72 -17.44
C SER A 219 -10.65 8.97 -18.31
N HIS A 220 -10.81 9.35 -19.59
CA HIS A 220 -11.76 8.68 -20.49
C HIS A 220 -11.50 7.17 -20.63
N GLN A 221 -10.23 6.78 -20.84
CA GLN A 221 -9.86 5.38 -21.02
C GLN A 221 -10.10 4.57 -19.74
N VAL A 222 -9.72 5.11 -18.58
CA VAL A 222 -9.91 4.45 -17.29
C VAL A 222 -11.40 4.34 -16.96
N MET A 223 -12.17 5.41 -17.13
CA MET A 223 -13.62 5.41 -16.87
C MET A 223 -14.37 4.40 -17.74
N HIS A 224 -14.00 4.29 -19.01
CA HIS A 224 -14.52 3.26 -19.90
C HIS A 224 -14.16 1.84 -19.40
N TRP A 225 -12.92 1.62 -18.96
CA TRP A 225 -12.50 0.34 -18.41
C TRP A 225 -13.25 -0.03 -17.13
N LEU A 226 -13.39 0.91 -16.19
CA LEU A 226 -14.17 0.71 -14.96
C LEU A 226 -15.65 0.43 -15.25
N ALA A 227 -16.22 1.06 -16.29
CA ALA A 227 -17.61 0.80 -16.69
C ALA A 227 -17.77 -0.64 -17.19
N GLY A 228 -16.82 -1.10 -18.00
CA GLY A 228 -16.75 -2.50 -18.43
C GLY A 228 -16.63 -3.47 -17.24
N LEU A 229 -15.77 -3.16 -16.26
CA LEU A 229 -15.61 -3.99 -15.07
C LEU A 229 -16.87 -4.07 -14.21
N ALA A 230 -17.60 -2.97 -14.04
CA ALA A 230 -18.85 -2.96 -13.28
C ALA A 230 -19.95 -3.83 -13.96
N ALA A 231 -19.97 -3.81 -15.29
CA ALA A 231 -20.94 -4.55 -16.11
C ALA A 231 -20.57 -6.04 -16.31
N ASP A 232 -19.31 -6.42 -16.20
CA ASP A 232 -18.82 -7.77 -16.50
C ASP A 232 -19.20 -8.81 -15.43
N PRO A 233 -20.09 -9.78 -15.72
CA PRO A 233 -20.53 -10.79 -14.75
C PRO A 233 -19.46 -11.84 -14.44
N VAL A 234 -18.36 -11.90 -15.20
CA VAL A 234 -17.20 -12.77 -14.87
C VAL A 234 -16.51 -12.26 -13.61
N GLN A 235 -16.59 -10.96 -13.33
CA GLN A 235 -16.04 -10.36 -12.13
C GLN A 235 -16.93 -10.67 -10.92
N GLY A 236 -16.31 -10.88 -9.75
CA GLY A 236 -17.04 -11.01 -8.49
C GLY A 236 -17.81 -9.73 -8.15
N PRO A 237 -18.95 -9.84 -7.42
CA PRO A 237 -19.79 -8.69 -7.09
C PRO A 237 -19.03 -7.58 -6.34
N GLU A 238 -18.03 -7.94 -5.54
CA GLU A 238 -17.18 -6.99 -4.83
C GLU A 238 -16.31 -6.15 -5.78
N THR A 239 -15.69 -6.77 -6.79
CA THR A 239 -14.91 -6.03 -7.80
C THR A 239 -15.81 -5.14 -8.65
N ARG A 240 -16.99 -5.65 -9.03
CA ARG A 240 -17.98 -4.88 -9.80
C ARG A 240 -18.48 -3.67 -9.03
N LEU A 241 -18.78 -3.85 -7.73
CA LEU A 241 -19.19 -2.78 -6.83
C LEU A 241 -18.09 -1.74 -6.68
N ALA A 242 -16.84 -2.18 -6.47
CA ALA A 242 -15.70 -1.27 -6.38
C ALA A 242 -15.54 -0.44 -7.66
N ALA A 243 -15.69 -1.06 -8.84
CA ALA A 243 -15.59 -0.34 -10.11
C ALA A 243 -16.70 0.71 -10.25
N LEU A 244 -17.92 0.39 -9.80
CA LEU A 244 -19.03 1.34 -9.78
C LEU A 244 -18.77 2.52 -8.83
N VAL A 245 -18.31 2.24 -7.61
CA VAL A 245 -17.99 3.27 -6.60
C VAL A 245 -16.85 4.17 -7.08
N GLN A 246 -15.79 3.60 -7.63
CA GLN A 246 -14.65 4.35 -8.12
C GLN A 246 -14.97 5.20 -9.35
N ARG A 247 -15.94 4.78 -10.19
CA ARG A 247 -16.51 5.66 -11.23
C ARG A 247 -17.27 6.83 -10.66
N ALA A 248 -18.14 6.58 -9.67
CA ALA A 248 -18.88 7.64 -8.99
C ALA A 248 -17.94 8.66 -8.33
N ARG A 249 -16.80 8.20 -7.79
CA ARG A 249 -15.73 9.07 -7.29
C ARG A 249 -15.11 9.96 -8.39
N CYS A 250 -14.91 9.43 -9.59
CA CYS A 250 -14.32 10.19 -10.70
C CYS A 250 -15.31 11.13 -11.41
N ALA A 251 -16.62 10.85 -11.31
CA ALA A 251 -17.68 11.64 -11.95
C ALA A 251 -18.89 11.74 -11.00
N PRO A 252 -18.79 12.50 -9.90
CA PRO A 252 -19.86 12.60 -8.90
C PRO A 252 -21.15 13.21 -9.47
N ASP A 253 -21.04 14.06 -10.47
CA ASP A 253 -22.18 14.69 -11.15
C ASP A 253 -22.99 13.69 -12.01
N GLU A 254 -22.45 12.51 -12.30
CA GLU A 254 -23.12 11.44 -13.06
C GLU A 254 -23.87 10.44 -12.16
N ILE A 255 -23.92 10.66 -10.84
CA ILE A 255 -24.58 9.75 -9.90
C ILE A 255 -26.11 9.85 -10.05
N GLY A 256 -26.70 8.88 -10.75
CA GLY A 256 -28.15 8.71 -10.93
C GLY A 256 -28.77 7.61 -10.05
N GLU A 257 -30.10 7.51 -10.11
CA GLU A 257 -30.85 6.45 -9.40
C GLU A 257 -30.44 5.04 -9.86
N ASP A 258 -30.11 4.88 -11.14
CA ASP A 258 -29.60 3.65 -11.72
C ASP A 258 -28.30 3.17 -11.09
N VAL A 259 -27.36 4.09 -10.81
CA VAL A 259 -26.10 3.80 -10.10
C VAL A 259 -26.38 3.30 -8.69
N ILE A 260 -27.31 3.94 -7.98
CA ILE A 260 -27.71 3.54 -6.62
C ILE A 260 -28.33 2.13 -6.64
N GLN A 261 -29.26 1.88 -7.56
CA GLN A 261 -29.90 0.56 -7.68
C GLN A 261 -28.89 -0.54 -8.03
N ALA A 262 -27.94 -0.25 -8.91
CA ALA A 262 -26.87 -1.18 -9.26
C ALA A 262 -25.98 -1.49 -8.05
N ALA A 263 -25.58 -0.48 -7.27
CA ALA A 263 -24.79 -0.67 -6.05
C ALA A 263 -25.52 -1.52 -5.01
N VAL A 264 -26.81 -1.23 -4.75
CA VAL A 264 -27.65 -2.02 -3.84
C VAL A 264 -27.79 -3.46 -4.31
N GLY A 265 -27.96 -3.68 -5.63
CA GLY A 265 -28.01 -5.02 -6.22
C GLY A 265 -26.73 -5.82 -5.96
N LEU A 266 -25.56 -5.22 -6.19
CA LEU A 266 -24.26 -5.85 -5.98
C LEU A 266 -23.97 -6.14 -4.49
N LEU A 267 -24.35 -5.24 -3.59
CA LEU A 267 -24.24 -5.46 -2.14
C LEU A 267 -25.08 -6.65 -1.66
N ARG A 268 -26.31 -6.78 -2.18
CA ARG A 268 -27.17 -7.93 -1.89
C ARG A 268 -26.56 -9.23 -2.42
N GLU A 269 -26.00 -9.21 -3.63
CA GLU A 269 -25.31 -10.37 -4.21
C GLU A 269 -24.11 -10.81 -3.37
N SER A 270 -23.25 -9.87 -2.95
CA SER A 270 -22.08 -10.16 -2.11
C SER A 270 -22.49 -10.76 -0.75
N THR A 271 -23.50 -10.19 -0.10
CA THR A 271 -24.02 -10.69 1.18
C THR A 271 -24.59 -12.11 1.04
N ALA A 272 -25.28 -12.40 -0.06
CA ALA A 272 -25.80 -13.74 -0.35
C ALA A 272 -24.69 -14.79 -0.51
N ARG A 273 -23.55 -14.42 -1.11
CA ARG A 273 -22.37 -15.30 -1.26
C ARG A 273 -21.64 -15.55 0.05
N GLN A 274 -21.60 -14.57 0.95
CA GLN A 274 -20.92 -14.67 2.24
C GLN A 274 -21.71 -15.47 3.28
N ARG A 275 -23.03 -15.62 3.10
CA ARG A 275 -23.86 -16.36 4.04
C ARG A 275 -23.46 -17.84 4.01
N PRO A 276 -22.95 -18.42 5.12
CA PRO A 276 -22.64 -19.84 5.15
C PRO A 276 -23.92 -20.62 4.83
N LYS A 277 -23.81 -21.62 3.95
CA LYS A 277 -24.87 -22.62 3.78
C LYS A 277 -25.21 -23.13 5.17
N ARG A 278 -26.42 -22.83 5.68
CA ARG A 278 -26.99 -23.56 6.81
C ARG A 278 -27.01 -25.02 6.36
N SER A 279 -26.05 -25.81 6.83
CA SER A 279 -26.17 -27.26 6.86
C SER A 279 -27.50 -27.54 7.55
N GLY A 280 -28.41 -28.19 6.81
CA GLY A 280 -29.78 -28.44 7.25
C GLY A 280 -29.83 -29.22 8.55
N ASP A 281 -30.98 -29.08 9.21
CA ASP A 281 -31.40 -29.82 10.39
C ASP A 281 -30.92 -31.28 10.37
N GLY A 282 -30.03 -31.61 11.30
CA GLY A 282 -29.79 -32.96 11.78
C GLY A 282 -30.12 -32.98 13.28
N PRO A 283 -30.78 -34.02 13.80
CA PRO A 283 -31.36 -34.01 15.13
C PRO A 283 -30.29 -34.00 16.22
N GLU A 284 -30.64 -33.36 17.34
CA GLU A 284 -29.87 -33.28 18.59
C GLU A 284 -29.27 -34.65 18.98
N GLY A 285 -27.95 -34.65 19.14
CA GLY A 285 -27.16 -35.76 19.68
C GLY A 285 -26.32 -35.26 20.85
N ASP A 286 -26.56 -35.88 21.99
CA ASP A 286 -26.10 -35.60 23.36
C ASP A 286 -24.57 -35.79 23.59
N GLY A 287 -24.00 -34.93 24.43
CA GLY A 287 -22.97 -35.24 25.44
C GLY A 287 -21.51 -35.51 25.03
N THR A 288 -20.60 -34.54 25.22
CA THR A 288 -19.63 -34.44 26.36
C THR A 288 -18.43 -33.50 26.06
N PRO A 289 -17.87 -32.80 27.06
CA PRO A 289 -16.84 -31.76 26.86
C PRO A 289 -15.41 -32.31 27.05
N GLY A 290 -14.57 -32.15 26.01
CA GLY A 290 -13.13 -32.46 26.03
C GLY A 290 -12.26 -31.20 25.94
N GLU A 291 -11.20 -31.19 26.72
CA GLU A 291 -10.23 -30.14 27.08
C GLU A 291 -9.60 -29.27 25.96
N PRO A 292 -9.03 -28.09 26.33
CA PRO A 292 -8.46 -27.13 25.39
C PRO A 292 -7.04 -27.53 24.98
N ILE A 293 -6.86 -27.94 23.73
CA ILE A 293 -5.54 -28.15 23.13
C ILE A 293 -5.05 -26.85 22.49
N GLY A 294 -3.93 -26.35 23.01
CA GLY A 294 -2.81 -25.86 22.21
C GLY A 294 -2.99 -24.49 21.55
N GLN A 295 -2.36 -23.50 22.15
CA GLN A 295 -2.03 -22.22 21.55
C GLN A 295 -1.50 -22.42 20.12
N ARG A 296 -2.24 -21.92 19.14
CA ARG A 296 -1.76 -21.75 17.77
C ARG A 296 -0.66 -20.68 17.76
N PRO A 297 0.43 -20.85 16.99
CA PRO A 297 1.43 -19.81 16.85
C PRO A 297 0.77 -18.59 16.19
N VAL A 298 0.90 -17.44 16.84
CA VAL A 298 0.50 -16.13 16.32
C VAL A 298 1.43 -15.78 15.16
N THR A 299 1.14 -16.36 14.00
CA THR A 299 1.75 -16.06 12.71
C THR A 299 0.62 -15.67 11.78
N LYS A 300 0.18 -14.41 11.93
CA LYS A 300 -0.61 -13.70 10.94
C LYS A 300 -0.65 -12.25 11.39
N TRP A 301 -0.12 -11.36 10.57
CA TRP A 301 -0.78 -10.07 10.36
C TRP A 301 -2.26 -10.38 10.13
N SER A 302 -3.06 -10.27 11.19
CA SER A 302 -4.45 -10.72 11.19
C SER A 302 -5.32 -9.52 10.91
N VAL A 303 -5.65 -9.28 9.63
CA VAL A 303 -6.95 -8.73 9.17
C VAL A 303 -7.37 -7.33 9.69
N GLN A 304 -6.65 -6.75 10.66
CA GLN A 304 -7.01 -5.55 11.39
C GLN A 304 -6.28 -4.33 10.83
N ALA A 305 -5.03 -4.49 10.40
CA ALA A 305 -4.34 -3.48 9.61
C ALA A 305 -4.86 -3.42 8.16
N ASP A 306 -5.38 -4.54 7.64
CA ASP A 306 -6.18 -4.55 6.41
C ASP A 306 -7.47 -3.74 6.60
N ALA A 307 -8.10 -3.82 7.78
CA ALA A 307 -9.29 -3.03 8.06
C ALA A 307 -8.97 -1.54 8.10
N ASP A 308 -7.93 -1.04 8.76
CA ASP A 308 -7.69 0.41 8.83
C ASP A 308 -7.21 1.02 7.48
N LEU A 309 -6.42 0.29 6.69
CA LEU A 309 -6.05 0.68 5.32
C LEU A 309 -7.22 0.57 4.32
N LEU A 310 -8.13 -0.41 4.47
CA LEU A 310 -9.34 -0.55 3.64
C LEU A 310 -10.52 0.31 4.12
N THR A 311 -10.59 0.69 5.41
CA THR A 311 -11.66 1.51 5.99
C THR A 311 -11.45 2.99 5.64
N SER A 312 -10.19 3.42 5.44
CA SER A 312 -9.86 4.73 4.85
C SER A 312 -10.51 4.93 3.46
N VAL A 313 -10.64 3.86 2.67
CA VAL A 313 -11.20 3.88 1.29
C VAL A 313 -12.73 4.05 1.27
N VAL A 314 -13.42 3.80 2.39
CA VAL A 314 -14.87 3.99 2.52
C VAL A 314 -15.20 5.35 3.18
N ALA A 315 -14.28 5.89 3.99
CA ALA A 315 -14.51 7.13 4.74
C ALA A 315 -14.42 8.42 3.89
N THR A 316 -13.89 8.37 2.67
CA THR A 316 -13.82 9.54 1.77
C THR A 316 -15.18 9.91 1.15
N GLY A 317 -16.25 9.16 1.43
CA GLY A 317 -17.63 9.47 1.02
C GLY A 317 -18.38 10.46 1.92
N ASP A 318 -17.85 10.81 3.10
CA ASP A 318 -18.59 11.62 4.09
C ASP A 318 -18.23 13.13 4.10
N LEU A 319 -17.38 13.61 3.20
CA LEU A 319 -16.99 15.03 3.14
C LEU A 319 -17.90 15.92 2.26
N VAL A 320 -19.00 15.41 1.70
CA VAL A 320 -19.91 16.21 0.86
C VAL A 320 -21.21 16.66 1.60
N ALA A 321 -21.44 16.25 2.86
CA ALA A 321 -22.74 16.49 3.51
C ALA A 321 -22.76 17.52 4.67
N THR A 322 -21.69 18.28 4.96
CA THR A 322 -21.73 19.30 6.02
C THR A 322 -21.24 20.68 5.60
N SER A 323 -21.79 21.18 4.49
CA SER A 323 -21.72 22.61 4.15
C SER A 323 -23.12 23.23 4.29
N SER A 324 -23.53 23.52 5.53
CA SER A 324 -24.67 24.43 5.78
C SER A 324 -24.17 25.88 5.76
N PRO A 325 -24.83 26.80 5.04
CA PRO A 325 -24.38 28.19 4.93
C PRO A 325 -24.60 28.93 6.25
N GLN A 326 -23.51 29.41 6.86
CA GLN A 326 -23.59 30.35 7.99
C GLN A 326 -24.22 31.66 7.51
N ARG A 327 -25.31 32.07 8.18
CA ARG A 327 -25.92 33.39 8.00
C ARG A 327 -24.95 34.51 8.42
N PRO A 328 -24.96 35.67 7.74
CA PRO A 328 -24.11 36.79 8.10
C PRO A 328 -24.52 37.38 9.47
N ARG A 329 -23.55 37.53 10.37
CA ARG A 329 -23.71 38.29 11.62
C ARG A 329 -23.78 39.78 11.30
N THR A 330 -24.93 40.38 11.57
CA THR A 330 -25.13 41.82 11.64
C THR A 330 -24.29 42.41 12.77
N PHE A 331 -23.39 43.33 12.44
CA PHE A 331 -22.80 44.27 13.39
C PHE A 331 -23.88 45.27 13.82
N GLN A 332 -24.19 45.33 15.11
CA GLN A 332 -24.86 46.48 15.71
C GLN A 332 -23.90 47.18 16.66
N GLN A 333 -23.70 48.47 16.39
CA GLN A 333 -23.03 49.44 17.24
C GLN A 333 -23.76 49.55 18.59
N GLN A 334 -22.97 49.62 19.66
CA GLN A 334 -23.09 50.63 20.73
C GLN A 334 -21.78 50.68 21.53
#